data_AF-A0A336N8D9-F1
#
_entry.id   AF-A0A336N8D9-F1
#
_cell.length_a   1.000
_cell.length_b   1.000
_cell.length_c   1.000
_cell.angle_alpha   90.00
_cell.angle_beta   90.00
_cell.angle_gamma   90.00
#
_symmetry.space_group_name_H-M   'P 1'
#
loop_
_entity.id
_entity.type
_entity.pdbx_description
1 polymer ?
#
loop_
_entity_poly.entity_id
_entity_poly.type
_entity_poly.pdbx_seq_one_letter_code
_entity_poly.pdbx_strand_id
1 'polypeptide(L)'
;MLHTIIAGASLEQAVKVSQLSLGTVAGYLEMEQERELSDTELKESDLIQQELDLQWQLYRVLNEAEKHNVALIQDLKNELREEKISNICIKIDH
;
A
#
# COMPACT_ATOMS: atom_id res chain seq x y z
N MET A 1 -7.47 -9.30 7.40
CA MET A 1 -6.62 -9.57 6.23
C MET A 1 -5.14 -9.67 6.58
N LEU A 2 -4.61 -8.83 7.48
CA LEU A 2 -3.24 -9.00 8.04
C LEU A 2 -3.04 -10.35 8.76
N HIS A 3 -4.10 -10.89 9.36
CA HIS A 3 -4.12 -12.25 9.92
C HIS A 3 -3.87 -13.37 8.91
N THR A 4 -4.09 -13.15 7.61
CA THR A 4 -3.95 -14.22 6.59
C THR A 4 -2.50 -14.42 6.17
N ILE A 5 -1.68 -13.35 6.20
CA ILE A 5 -0.22 -13.40 5.95
C ILE A 5 0.48 -14.15 7.10
N ILE A 6 0.03 -13.94 8.34
CA ILE A 6 0.55 -14.66 9.52
C ILE A 6 0.18 -16.16 9.49
N ALA A 7 -0.93 -16.52 8.82
CA ALA A 7 -1.45 -17.89 8.77
C ALA A 7 -0.91 -18.73 7.59
N GLY A 8 0.07 -18.24 6.83
CA GLY A 8 0.65 -18.96 5.70
C GLY A 8 -0.19 -18.91 4.41
N ALA A 9 -1.15 -17.98 4.29
CA ALA A 9 -1.82 -17.73 3.02
C ALA A 9 -0.91 -16.94 2.07
N SER A 10 -0.87 -17.43 0.84
CA SER A 10 0.20 -17.28 -0.14
C SER A 10 0.61 -15.84 -0.45
N LEU A 11 1.89 -15.68 -0.78
CA LEU A 11 2.49 -14.52 -1.47
C LEU A 11 1.55 -13.89 -2.52
N GLU A 12 0.82 -14.73 -3.24
CA GLU A 12 -0.19 -14.35 -4.24
C GLU A 12 -1.28 -13.39 -3.70
N GLN A 13 -1.77 -13.60 -2.47
CA GLN A 13 -2.76 -12.71 -1.86
C GLN A 13 -2.13 -11.36 -1.51
N ALA A 14 -0.89 -11.35 -1.03
CA ALA A 14 -0.16 -10.10 -0.76
C ALA A 14 0.07 -9.30 -2.06
N VAL A 15 0.48 -9.99 -3.13
CA VAL A 15 0.64 -9.39 -4.47
C VAL A 15 -0.69 -8.83 -4.98
N LYS A 16 -1.80 -9.56 -4.84
CA LYS A 16 -3.12 -9.09 -5.27
C LYS A 16 -3.56 -7.84 -4.54
N VAL A 17 -3.34 -7.76 -3.22
CA VAL A 17 -3.67 -6.57 -2.42
C VAL A 17 -2.79 -5.38 -2.84
N SER A 18 -1.50 -5.60 -3.05
CA SER A 18 -0.56 -4.60 -3.57
C SER A 18 -1.03 -4.02 -4.92
N GLN A 19 -1.41 -4.89 -5.86
CA GLN A 19 -1.94 -4.49 -7.17
C GLN A 19 -3.26 -3.72 -7.07
N LEU A 20 -4.16 -4.13 -6.16
CA LEU A 20 -5.43 -3.41 -5.93
C LEU A 20 -5.20 -2.00 -5.38
N SER A 21 -4.23 -1.84 -4.48
CA SER A 21 -3.88 -0.53 -3.92
C SER A 21 -3.35 0.40 -5.02
N LEU A 22 -2.38 -0.08 -5.82
CA LEU A 22 -1.85 0.67 -6.97
C LEU A 22 -2.93 1.00 -8.02
N GLY A 23 -3.84 0.06 -8.28
CA GLY A 23 -4.97 0.29 -9.19
C GLY A 23 -5.95 1.35 -8.69
N THR A 24 -6.09 1.51 -7.37
CA THR A 24 -6.91 2.58 -6.78
C THR A 24 -6.28 3.95 -7.02
N VAL A 25 -4.95 4.05 -6.87
CA VAL A 25 -4.21 5.29 -7.16
C VAL A 25 -4.24 5.63 -8.65
N ALA A 26 -4.03 4.63 -9.52
CA ALA A 26 -4.09 4.81 -10.96
C ALA A 26 -5.49 5.29 -11.41
N GLY A 27 -6.56 4.61 -10.97
CA GLY A 27 -7.92 5.01 -11.31
C GLY A 27 -8.30 6.39 -10.77
N TYR A 28 -7.78 6.77 -9.60
CA TYR A 28 -7.94 8.13 -9.08
C TYR A 28 -7.26 9.18 -9.99
N LEU A 29 -6.01 8.93 -10.41
CA LEU A 29 -5.26 9.83 -11.30
C LEU A 29 -5.92 9.99 -12.67
N GLU A 30 -6.43 8.89 -13.25
CA GLU A 30 -7.15 8.91 -14.52
C GLU A 30 -8.47 9.67 -14.42
N MET A 31 -9.19 9.51 -13.30
CA MET A 31 -10.41 10.26 -13.03
C MET A 31 -10.12 11.75 -12.84
N GLU A 32 -9.06 12.12 -12.11
CA GLU A 32 -8.66 13.52 -11.89
C GLU A 32 -8.23 14.20 -13.20
N GLN A 33 -7.57 13.47 -14.10
CA GLN A 33 -7.10 13.99 -15.38
C GLN A 33 -8.10 13.82 -16.54
N GLU A 34 -9.27 13.23 -16.27
CA GLU A 34 -10.32 12.91 -17.25
C GLU A 34 -9.79 12.15 -18.49
N ARG A 35 -8.75 11.32 -18.30
CA ARG A 35 -8.12 10.55 -19.39
C ARG A 35 -7.44 9.29 -18.86
N GLU A 36 -7.29 8.31 -19.74
CA GLU A 36 -6.43 7.16 -19.47
C GLU A 36 -4.96 7.57 -19.46
N LEU A 37 -4.19 6.95 -18.56
CA LEU A 37 -2.76 7.18 -18.40
C LEU A 37 -2.01 5.95 -18.87
N SER A 38 -0.92 6.16 -19.61
CA SER A 38 -0.03 5.05 -19.96
C SER A 38 0.74 4.56 -18.73
N ASP A 39 1.21 3.31 -18.78
CA ASP A 39 2.06 2.73 -17.73
C ASP A 39 3.29 3.59 -17.40
N THR A 40 3.84 4.28 -18.39
CA THR A 40 4.99 5.17 -18.19
C THR A 40 4.59 6.40 -17.39
N GLU A 41 3.46 7.03 -17.74
CA GLU A 41 2.95 8.21 -17.02
C GLU A 41 2.53 7.87 -15.60
N LEU A 42 1.91 6.70 -15.39
CA LEU A 42 1.58 6.22 -14.05
C LEU A 42 2.85 5.99 -13.23
N LYS A 43 3.89 5.37 -13.80
CA LYS A 43 5.17 5.19 -13.12
C LYS A 43 5.86 6.50 -12.77
N GLU A 44 5.70 7.54 -13.57
CA GLU A 44 6.26 8.87 -13.30
C GLU A 44 5.40 9.71 -12.34
N SER A 45 4.20 9.24 -11.98
CA SER A 45 3.31 9.96 -11.05
C SER A 45 3.84 9.92 -9.61
N ASP A 46 3.88 11.09 -8.98
CA ASP A 46 4.27 11.24 -7.58
C ASP A 46 3.43 10.39 -6.62
N LEU A 47 2.13 10.24 -6.87
CA LEU A 47 1.24 9.43 -6.02
C LEU A 47 1.54 7.93 -6.15
N ILE A 48 1.84 7.47 -7.37
CA ILE A 48 2.23 6.08 -7.60
C ILE A 48 3.59 5.79 -6.98
N GLN A 49 4.56 6.71 -7.10
CA GLN A 49 5.87 6.57 -6.46
C GLN A 49 5.75 6.49 -4.93
N GLN A 50 4.94 7.37 -4.33
CA GLN A 50 4.67 7.33 -2.88
C GLN A 50 4.05 6.01 -2.44
N GLU A 51 3.06 5.49 -3.18
CA GLU A 51 2.45 4.20 -2.88
C GLU A 51 3.45 3.04 -3.01
N LEU A 52 4.31 3.06 -4.04
CA LEU A 52 5.36 2.06 -4.23
C LEU A 52 6.42 2.12 -3.11
N ASP A 53 6.85 3.31 -2.71
CA ASP A 53 7.80 3.51 -1.61
C ASP A 53 7.23 2.98 -0.29
N LEU A 54 5.96 3.27 0.01
CA LEU A 54 5.28 2.76 1.20
C LEU A 54 5.18 1.23 1.18
N GLN A 55 4.74 0.65 0.06
CA GLN A 55 4.65 -0.81 -0.08
C GLN A 55 6.03 -1.47 0.04
N TRP A 56 7.08 -0.85 -0.50
CA TRP A 56 8.45 -1.35 -0.41
C TRP A 56 8.99 -1.28 1.03
N GLN A 57 8.72 -0.19 1.75
CA GLN A 57 9.06 -0.07 3.16
C GLN A 57 8.38 -1.16 3.99
N LEU A 58 7.07 -1.39 3.80
CA LEU A 58 6.33 -2.44 4.48
C LEU A 58 6.89 -3.83 4.17
N TYR A 59 7.15 -4.12 2.90
CA TYR A 59 7.75 -5.38 2.49
C TYR A 59 9.13 -5.58 3.13
N ARG A 60 9.99 -4.56 3.11
CA ARG A 60 11.32 -4.62 3.69
C ARG A 60 11.27 -4.92 5.18
N VAL A 61 10.47 -4.18 5.95
CA VAL A 61 10.33 -4.39 7.39
C VAL A 61 9.85 -5.81 7.69
N LEU A 62 8.86 -6.30 6.94
CA LEU A 62 8.37 -7.67 7.10
C LEU A 62 9.42 -8.71 6.67
N ASN A 63 10.17 -8.48 5.60
CA ASN A 63 11.16 -9.44 5.10
C ASN A 63 12.42 -9.51 5.97
N GLU A 64 12.82 -8.38 6.57
CA GLU A 64 13.97 -8.29 7.49
C GLU A 64 13.64 -8.72 8.92
N ALA A 65 12.35 -8.81 9.28
CA ALA A 65 11.94 -9.27 10.59
C ALA A 65 12.23 -10.77 10.78
N GLU A 66 13.12 -11.08 11.73
CA GLU A 66 13.46 -12.45 12.10
C GLU A 66 12.24 -13.27 12.57
N LYS A 67 11.22 -12.59 13.14
CA LYS A 67 9.92 -13.18 13.49
C LYS A 67 8.79 -12.17 13.25
N HIS A 68 7.77 -12.58 12.49
CA HIS A 68 6.49 -11.86 12.39
C HIS A 68 5.68 -12.06 13.66
N ASN A 69 6.00 -11.28 14.70
CA ASN A 69 5.24 -11.30 15.94
C ASN A 69 4.10 -10.27 15.92
N VAL A 70 3.12 -10.46 16.82
CA VAL A 70 1.95 -9.58 16.90
C VAL A 70 2.33 -8.13 17.19
N ALA A 71 3.41 -7.88 17.94
CA ALA A 71 3.87 -6.54 18.29
C ALA A 71 4.32 -5.76 17.05
N LEU A 72 5.19 -6.34 16.21
CA LEU A 72 5.64 -5.74 14.95
C LEU A 72 4.46 -5.33 14.05
N ILE A 73 3.47 -6.22 13.97
CA ILE A 73 2.27 -6.03 13.15
C ILE A 73 1.36 -4.94 13.74
N GLN A 74 1.29 -4.86 15.07
CA GLN A 74 0.56 -3.82 15.79
C GLN A 74 1.21 -2.45 15.56
N ASP A 75 2.53 -2.39 15.62
CA ASP A 75 3.31 -1.16 15.47
C ASP A 75 3.19 -0.60 14.04
N LEU A 76 3.39 -1.43 13.01
CA LEU A 76 3.17 -1.03 11.61
C LEU A 76 1.75 -0.52 11.37
N LYS A 77 0.74 -1.19 11.95
CA LYS A 77 -0.65 -0.76 11.83
C LYS A 77 -0.89 0.59 12.52
N ASN A 78 -0.24 0.83 13.66
CA ASN A 78 -0.38 2.08 14.39
C ASN A 78 0.28 3.23 13.61
N GLU A 79 1.49 3.03 13.09
CA GLU A 79 2.21 4.00 12.24
C GLU A 79 1.36 4.43 11.04
N LEU A 80 0.82 3.47 10.28
CA LEU A 80 -0.08 3.76 9.15
C LEU A 80 -1.39 4.47 9.57
N ARG A 81 -1.88 4.22 10.79
CA ARG A 81 -3.11 4.84 11.31
C ARG A 81 -2.88 6.23 11.87
N GLU A 82 -1.69 6.54 12.36
CA GLU A 82 -1.34 7.86 12.87
C GLU A 82 -1.33 8.89 11.74
N GLU A 83 -0.88 8.50 10.54
CA GLU A 83 -0.90 9.32 9.33
C GLU A 83 -2.33 9.73 8.93
N LYS A 84 -3.33 8.86 9.15
CA LYS A 84 -4.77 9.07 8.80
C LYS A 84 -5.03 9.48 7.34
N ILE A 85 -4.07 9.26 6.46
CA ILE A 85 -4.14 9.60 5.04
C ILE A 85 -4.24 8.30 4.25
N SER A 86 -5.21 8.21 3.34
CA SER A 86 -5.32 7.08 2.42
C SER A 86 -4.26 7.15 1.32
N ASN A 87 -4.09 6.05 0.59
CA ASN A 87 -3.23 5.97 -0.61
C ASN A 87 -3.58 6.96 -1.73
N ILE A 88 -4.75 7.59 -1.68
CA ILE A 88 -5.19 8.66 -2.61
C ILE A 88 -5.29 10.02 -1.89
N CYS A 89 -4.48 10.22 -0.85
CA CYS A 89 -4.39 11.45 -0.06
C CYS A 89 -5.70 11.91 0.59
N ILE A 90 -6.69 11.02 0.77
CA ILE A 90 -7.91 11.35 1.49
C ILE A 90 -7.63 11.23 2.99
N LYS A 91 -7.80 12.35 3.70
CA LYS A 91 -7.78 12.38 5.16
C LYS A 91 -9.21 12.36 5.69
N ILE A 92 -9.49 11.46 6.62
CA ILE A 92 -10.76 11.46 7.36
C ILE A 92 -10.53 12.20 8.67
N ASP A 93 -10.92 13.48 8.72
CA ASP A 93 -11.01 14.23 9.97
C ASP A 93 -12.31 13.87 10.69
N HIS A 94 -12.17 13.29 11.89
CA HIS A 94 -13.26 13.08 12.86
C HIS A 94 -12.96 13.88 14.12
#